data_AF-A0A4Y2UT14-F1
#
_entry.id   AF-A0A4Y2UT14-F1
#
_cell.length_a   1.000
_cell.length_b   1.000
_cell.length_c   1.000
_cell.angle_alpha   90.00
_cell.angle_beta   90.00
_cell.angle_gamma   90.00
#
_symmetry.space_group_name_H-M   'P 1'
#
loop_
_entity.id
_entity.type
_entity.pdbx_description
1 polymer ?
#
loop_
_entity_poly.entity_id
_entity_poly.type
_entity_poly.pdbx_seq_one_letter_code
_entity_poly.pdbx_strand_id
1 'polypeptide(L)'
;MSVRVVQTTEGWNICSQNNDEMYAVTKINIVCQCLLKCENCQACIHQYSCTGLDSSVRWNMCKHIHYICHFNKDKSFLLCQGDNELDIHELSSEKDVIADELGRRYSPIRIGMSDRREALKLKLNAMVDTLNSEEEIQAFVKNFASVKPTIDAICLHNAEIPPLPHNKEIIPVNKKIIPQRRLFSTKKKTSNAAWR
;
A
#
# COMPACT_ATOMS: atom_id res chain seq x y z
N MET A 1 28.40 -15.93 1.98
CA MET A 1 28.14 -15.44 3.35
C MET A 1 26.69 -15.71 3.69
N SER A 2 26.40 -16.69 4.54
CA SER A 2 25.05 -17.29 4.64
C SER A 2 24.27 -16.74 5.84
N VAL A 3 23.19 -16.00 5.57
CA VAL A 3 22.20 -15.60 6.58
C VAL A 3 21.30 -16.79 6.85
N ARG A 4 21.10 -17.16 8.14
CA ARG A 4 20.21 -18.27 8.52
C ARG A 4 18.87 -17.74 8.99
N VAL A 5 17.79 -18.36 8.53
CA VAL A 5 16.43 -18.09 8.98
C VAL A 5 15.88 -19.31 9.69
N VAL A 6 15.40 -19.11 10.92
CA VAL A 6 14.69 -20.13 11.69
C VAL A 6 13.23 -19.73 11.76
N GLN A 7 12.35 -20.55 11.19
CA GLN A 7 10.91 -20.32 11.25
C GLN A 7 10.39 -20.79 12.62
N THR A 8 9.60 -19.95 13.28
CA THR A 8 8.94 -20.25 14.56
C THR A 8 7.42 -20.23 14.38
N THR A 9 6.68 -20.57 15.43
CA THR A 9 5.21 -20.49 15.46
C THR A 9 4.69 -19.05 15.30
N GLU A 10 5.46 -18.07 15.75
CA GLU A 10 5.08 -16.65 15.79
C GLU A 10 5.68 -15.81 14.64
N GLY A 11 6.65 -16.36 13.90
CA GLY A 11 7.30 -15.65 12.81
C GLY A 11 8.64 -16.25 12.40
N TRP A 12 9.65 -15.39 12.26
CA TRP A 12 10.99 -15.75 11.79
C TRP A 12 12.07 -15.11 12.65
N ASN A 13 13.09 -15.90 12.97
CA ASN A 13 14.32 -15.43 13.58
C ASN A 13 15.43 -15.42 12.53
N ILE A 14 16.07 -14.25 12.37
CA ILE A 14 17.16 -14.04 11.41
C ILE A 14 18.47 -13.91 12.17
N CYS A 15 19.42 -14.79 11.88
CA CYS A 15 20.77 -14.72 12.42
C CYS A 15 21.64 -13.84 11.53
N SER A 16 22.26 -12.81 12.11
CA SER A 16 23.23 -11.96 11.40
C SER A 16 24.48 -12.75 10.99
N GLN A 17 25.20 -12.25 9.97
CA GLN A 17 26.41 -12.87 9.41
C GLN A 17 27.52 -13.13 10.45
N ASN A 18 27.50 -12.41 11.58
CA ASN A 18 28.49 -12.54 12.65
C ASN A 18 28.00 -13.40 13.84
N ASN A 19 26.87 -14.11 13.72
CA ASN A 19 26.27 -15.00 14.72
C ASN A 19 25.91 -14.40 16.11
N ASP A 20 26.24 -13.14 16.43
CA ASP A 20 25.97 -12.58 17.77
C ASP A 20 24.59 -11.94 17.95
N GLU A 21 23.89 -11.61 16.86
CA GLU A 21 22.61 -10.91 16.93
C GLU A 21 21.50 -11.66 16.19
N MET A 22 20.43 -11.94 16.93
CA MET A 22 19.21 -12.56 16.42
C MET A 22 18.09 -11.52 16.34
N TYR A 23 17.50 -11.41 15.16
CA TYR A 23 16.40 -10.48 14.91
C TYR A 23 15.09 -11.24 14.71
N ALA A 24 14.11 -10.95 15.57
CA ALA A 24 12.78 -11.51 15.42
C ALA A 24 11.96 -10.64 14.48
N VAL A 25 11.30 -11.27 13.52
CA VAL A 25 10.36 -10.66 12.58
C VAL A 25 9.04 -11.40 12.69
N THR A 26 7.95 -10.68 12.97
CA THR A 26 6.61 -11.25 13.04
C THR A 26 5.69 -10.52 12.06
N LYS A 27 4.71 -11.25 11.50
CA LYS A 27 3.70 -10.65 10.62
C LYS A 27 2.49 -10.25 11.46
N ILE A 28 2.34 -8.96 11.71
CA ILE A 28 1.30 -8.41 12.61
C ILE A 28 0.00 -8.08 11.89
N ASN A 29 0.06 -7.77 10.59
CA ASN A 29 -1.14 -7.48 9.81
C ASN A 29 -1.09 -8.21 8.46
N ILE A 30 -2.08 -9.05 8.23
CA ILE A 30 -2.19 -9.83 7.00
C ILE A 30 -2.55 -8.92 5.82
N VAL A 31 -3.40 -7.91 6.04
CA VAL A 31 -3.92 -7.03 4.99
C VAL A 31 -3.81 -5.57 5.42
N CYS A 32 -2.93 -4.82 4.77
CA CYS A 32 -2.84 -3.37 4.93
C CYS A 32 -3.25 -2.67 3.64
N GLN A 33 -4.08 -1.62 3.76
CA GLN A 33 -4.56 -0.80 2.65
C GLN A 33 -3.77 0.49 2.46
N CYS A 34 -2.66 0.68 3.20
CA CYS A 34 -1.86 1.88 3.06
C CYS A 34 -1.18 1.95 1.69
N LEU A 35 -0.88 3.18 1.26
CA LEU A 35 -0.18 3.46 0.00
C LEU A 35 1.35 3.35 0.14
N LEU A 36 1.87 3.32 1.37
CA LEU A 36 3.30 3.25 1.66
C LEU A 36 3.82 1.81 1.54
N LYS A 37 3.88 1.31 0.31
CA LYS A 37 4.40 -0.03 0.00
C LYS A 37 5.81 0.07 -0.55
N CYS A 38 6.67 -0.86 -0.15
CA CYS A 38 7.94 -1.05 -0.84
C CYS A 38 7.69 -1.60 -2.24
N GLU A 39 8.28 -0.99 -3.25
CA GLU A 39 8.16 -1.40 -4.65
C GLU A 39 8.66 -2.84 -4.88
N ASN A 40 9.75 -3.23 -4.22
CA ASN A 40 10.34 -4.56 -4.36
C ASN A 40 9.55 -5.64 -3.60
N CYS A 41 9.09 -5.32 -2.38
CA CYS A 41 8.39 -6.30 -1.55
C CYS A 41 6.88 -6.34 -1.80
N GLN A 42 6.29 -5.29 -2.37
CA GLN A 42 4.84 -5.07 -2.47
C GLN A 42 4.10 -5.18 -1.12
N ALA A 43 4.84 -4.91 -0.04
CA ALA A 43 4.40 -4.96 1.33
C ALA A 43 4.77 -3.64 2.02
N CYS A 44 4.07 -3.32 3.10
CA CYS A 44 4.35 -2.11 3.90
C CYS A 44 4.86 -2.49 5.29
N ILE A 45 5.48 -1.53 5.97
CA ILE A 45 5.95 -1.73 7.34
C ILE A 45 4.82 -2.18 8.29
N HIS A 46 3.59 -1.69 8.13
CA HIS A 46 2.46 -2.06 8.99
C HIS A 46 2.12 -3.55 9.02
N GLN A 47 2.62 -4.34 8.06
CA GLN A 47 2.38 -5.77 8.02
C GLN A 47 3.35 -6.56 8.90
N TYR A 48 4.43 -5.92 9.38
CA TYR A 48 5.51 -6.60 10.07
C TYR A 48 5.94 -5.85 11.35
N SER A 49 6.42 -6.60 12.33
CA SER A 49 7.18 -6.09 13.45
C SER A 49 8.57 -6.71 13.42
N CYS A 50 9.62 -5.92 13.60
CA CYS A 50 10.98 -6.41 13.67
C CYS A 50 11.74 -5.76 14.84
N THR A 51 12.49 -6.57 15.59
CA THR A 51 13.33 -6.11 16.72
C THR A 51 14.55 -5.28 16.29
N GLY A 52 14.83 -5.17 14.99
CA GLY A 52 15.92 -4.34 14.49
C GLY A 52 15.66 -2.85 14.65
N LEU A 53 16.71 -2.07 14.91
CA LEU A 53 16.65 -0.63 15.17
C LEU A 53 15.86 0.15 14.10
N ASP A 54 16.06 -0.17 12.81
CA ASP A 54 15.38 0.52 11.72
C ASP A 54 13.84 0.34 11.73
N SER A 55 13.35 -0.81 12.19
CA SER A 55 11.91 -1.06 12.30
C SER A 55 11.35 -0.63 13.65
N SER A 56 12.07 -0.90 14.75
CA SER A 56 11.60 -0.66 16.12
C SER A 56 11.68 0.81 16.53
N VAL A 57 12.67 1.56 16.02
CA VAL A 57 12.91 2.97 16.43
C VAL A 57 12.58 3.94 15.30
N ARG A 58 13.00 3.64 14.08
CA ARG A 58 12.87 4.55 12.93
C ARG A 58 11.57 4.37 12.15
N TRP A 59 10.74 3.39 12.50
CA TRP A 59 9.49 3.08 11.80
C TRP A 59 9.68 2.92 10.27
N ASN A 60 10.79 2.31 9.87
CA ASN A 60 11.13 2.03 8.48
C ASN A 60 11.21 0.52 8.18
N MET A 61 11.00 0.14 6.92
CA MET A 61 11.24 -1.24 6.49
C MET A 61 12.74 -1.54 6.61
N CYS A 62 13.08 -2.47 7.48
CA CYS A 62 14.47 -2.86 7.70
C CYS A 62 14.88 -4.01 6.77
N LYS A 63 16.19 -4.24 6.65
CA LYS A 63 16.75 -5.36 5.86
C LYS A 63 16.17 -6.72 6.23
N HIS A 64 15.80 -6.93 7.50
CA HIS A 64 15.19 -8.17 7.97
C HIS A 64 13.78 -8.38 7.40
N ILE A 65 12.95 -7.34 7.40
CA ILE A 65 11.61 -7.38 6.80
C ILE A 65 11.73 -7.63 5.29
N HIS A 66 12.63 -6.91 4.60
CA HIS A 66 12.89 -7.14 3.19
C HIS A 66 13.28 -8.60 2.92
N TYR A 67 14.22 -9.14 3.70
CA TYR A 67 14.66 -10.53 3.56
C TYR A 67 13.51 -11.52 3.72
N ILE A 68 12.67 -11.36 4.75
CA ILE A 68 11.50 -12.22 4.95
C ILE A 68 10.48 -12.10 3.82
N CYS A 69 10.28 -10.89 3.27
CA CYS A 69 9.42 -10.72 2.10
C CYS A 69 9.94 -11.49 0.88
N HIS A 70 11.27 -11.50 0.64
CA HIS A 70 11.87 -12.27 -0.44
C HIS A 70 11.81 -13.78 -0.16
N PHE A 71 12.24 -14.22 1.02
CA PHE A 71 12.21 -15.62 1.45
C PHE A 71 10.81 -16.26 1.30
N ASN A 72 9.76 -15.53 1.66
CA ASN A 72 8.40 -16.03 1.53
C ASN A 72 7.90 -16.06 0.08
N LYS A 73 8.37 -15.17 -0.80
CA LYS A 73 8.07 -15.23 -2.23
C LYS A 73 8.67 -16.48 -2.85
N ASP A 74 9.92 -16.77 -2.52
CA ASP A 74 10.64 -17.94 -3.03
C ASP A 74 9.99 -19.23 -2.52
N LYS A 75 9.62 -19.28 -1.23
CA LYS A 75 8.87 -20.41 -0.67
C LYS A 75 7.49 -20.60 -1.30
N SER A 76 6.77 -19.52 -1.59
CA SER A 76 5.46 -19.60 -2.24
C SER A 76 5.54 -20.10 -3.68
N PHE A 77 6.63 -19.82 -4.39
CA PHE A 77 6.87 -20.33 -5.74
C PHE A 77 7.08 -21.85 -5.74
N LEU A 78 7.79 -22.38 -4.73
CA LEU A 78 8.02 -23.82 -4.56
C LEU A 78 6.74 -24.60 -4.21
N LEU A 79 5.79 -23.99 -3.49
CA LEU A 79 4.53 -24.65 -3.09
C LEU A 79 3.49 -24.75 -4.23
N CYS A 80 3.74 -24.11 -5.37
CA CYS A 80 2.88 -24.21 -6.56
C CYS A 80 3.31 -25.33 -7.53
N GLN A 81 4.43 -26.01 -7.25
CA GLN A 81 4.87 -27.21 -7.97
C GLN A 81 4.76 -28.37 -6.97
N GLY A 82 3.73 -29.19 -7.14
CA GLY A 82 3.37 -30.24 -6.19
C GLY A 82 4.49 -31.25 -5.91
N ASP A 83 4.45 -31.77 -4.68
CA ASP A 83 4.88 -33.10 -4.23
C ASP A 83 6.01 -33.76 -5.04
N ASN A 84 7.25 -33.39 -4.71
CA ASN A 84 8.35 -34.34 -4.75
C ASN A 84 9.27 -34.05 -3.57
N GLU A 85 9.29 -35.00 -2.63
CA GLU A 85 10.39 -35.17 -1.70
C GLU A 85 11.68 -35.32 -2.52
N LEU A 86 12.69 -34.48 -2.31
CA LEU A 86 14.10 -34.86 -2.17
C LEU A 86 15.06 -33.66 -2.15
N ASP A 87 15.86 -33.69 -1.09
CA ASP A 87 17.31 -33.50 -0.99
C ASP A 87 17.97 -32.19 -1.44
N ILE A 88 18.71 -31.63 -0.48
CA ILE A 88 19.58 -30.47 -0.62
C ILE A 88 20.86 -30.96 -1.31
N HIS A 89 21.05 -30.63 -2.59
CA HIS A 89 22.38 -30.74 -3.20
C HIS A 89 22.66 -29.62 -4.21
N GLU A 90 23.55 -28.73 -3.79
CA GLU A 90 24.64 -28.08 -4.53
C GLU A 90 24.36 -27.42 -5.91
N LEU A 91 24.36 -26.08 -5.87
CA LEU A 91 24.83 -25.09 -6.85
C LEU A 91 24.93 -25.50 -8.34
N SER A 92 24.13 -24.87 -9.21
CA SER A 92 24.36 -24.89 -10.66
C SER A 92 24.34 -23.47 -11.27
N SER A 93 25.49 -23.09 -11.82
CA SER A 93 25.81 -22.05 -12.84
C SER A 93 25.10 -20.68 -12.79
N GLU A 94 25.87 -19.65 -12.40
CA GLU A 94 25.49 -18.22 -12.39
C GLU A 94 25.01 -17.68 -13.75
N LYS A 95 25.28 -18.37 -14.85
CA LYS A 95 24.91 -17.92 -16.21
C LYS A 95 23.43 -18.13 -16.54
N ASP A 96 22.79 -19.13 -15.94
CA ASP A 96 21.37 -19.44 -16.19
C ASP A 96 20.44 -18.57 -15.32
N VAL A 97 20.92 -18.11 -14.17
CA VAL A 97 20.22 -17.19 -13.26
C VAL A 97 20.00 -15.81 -13.89
N ILE A 98 20.98 -15.30 -14.64
CA ILE A 98 20.90 -13.96 -15.25
C ILE A 98 19.86 -13.92 -16.39
N ALA A 99 19.71 -15.02 -17.13
CA ALA A 99 18.73 -15.11 -18.22
C ALA A 99 17.29 -15.20 -17.70
N ASP A 100 17.07 -15.89 -16.58
CA ASP A 100 15.75 -16.00 -15.93
C ASP A 100 15.30 -14.67 -15.28
N GLU A 101 16.23 -13.93 -14.66
CA GLU A 101 15.94 -12.66 -13.98
C GLU A 101 15.47 -11.55 -14.94
N LEU A 102 15.96 -11.56 -16.20
CA LEU A 102 15.55 -10.60 -17.23
C LEU A 102 14.16 -10.90 -17.81
N GLY A 103 13.64 -12.11 -17.60
CA GLY A 103 12.28 -12.53 -18.00
C GLY A 103 11.18 -12.17 -16.99
N ARG A 104 11.51 -12.00 -15.70
CA ARG A 104 10.54 -11.75 -14.61
C ARG A 104 10.01 -10.32 -14.50
N ARG A 105 10.10 -9.52 -15.57
CA ARG A 105 9.47 -8.18 -15.62
C ARG A 105 7.95 -8.20 -15.83
N TYR A 106 7.25 -9.31 -15.58
CA TYR A 106 5.81 -9.39 -15.86
C TYR A 106 4.94 -9.99 -14.76
N SER A 107 4.07 -9.11 -14.25
CA SER A 107 2.81 -9.30 -13.53
C SER A 107 2.88 -9.74 -12.05
N PRO A 108 2.50 -8.85 -11.11
CA PRO A 108 2.13 -9.27 -9.77
C PRO A 108 0.94 -10.23 -9.88
N ILE A 109 0.96 -11.32 -9.10
CA ILE A 109 -0.21 -12.15 -8.83
C ILE A 109 -1.35 -11.22 -8.39
N ARG A 110 -2.30 -10.98 -9.29
CA ARG A 110 -3.52 -10.24 -9.00
C ARG A 110 -4.43 -11.20 -8.26
N ILE A 111 -4.36 -11.22 -6.92
CA ILE A 111 -5.38 -11.88 -6.10
C ILE A 111 -6.74 -11.33 -6.57
N GLY A 112 -7.61 -12.22 -7.02
CA GLY A 112 -8.86 -11.85 -7.66
C GLY A 112 -9.76 -11.09 -6.69
N MET A 113 -10.62 -10.22 -7.20
CA MET A 113 -11.64 -9.56 -6.38
C MET A 113 -12.58 -10.59 -5.70
N SER A 114 -12.71 -11.80 -6.27
CA SER A 114 -13.45 -12.91 -5.68
C SER A 114 -12.77 -13.43 -4.41
N ASP A 115 -11.49 -13.78 -4.48
CA ASP A 115 -10.71 -14.29 -3.34
C ASP A 115 -10.66 -13.26 -2.20
N ARG A 116 -10.56 -11.96 -2.54
CA ARG A 116 -10.62 -10.87 -1.55
C ARG A 116 -11.98 -10.79 -0.85
N ARG A 117 -13.07 -11.05 -1.58
CA ARG A 117 -14.43 -11.06 -1.03
C ARG A 117 -14.63 -12.26 -0.10
N GLU A 118 -14.12 -13.43 -0.48
CA GLU A 118 -14.20 -14.66 0.32
C GLU A 118 -13.39 -14.54 1.61
N ALA A 119 -12.16 -14.03 1.54
CA ALA A 119 -11.34 -13.78 2.72
C ALA A 119 -12.00 -12.81 3.71
N LEU A 120 -12.68 -11.76 3.20
CA LEU A 120 -13.41 -10.82 4.04
C LEU A 120 -14.62 -11.50 4.72
N LYS A 121 -15.37 -12.33 4.00
CA LYS A 121 -16.49 -13.08 4.57
C LYS A 121 -16.05 -14.00 5.71
N LEU A 122 -14.97 -14.76 5.50
CA LEU A 122 -14.42 -15.64 6.53
C LEU A 122 -14.03 -14.87 7.78
N LYS A 123 -13.34 -13.72 7.60
CA LYS A 123 -12.94 -12.88 8.73
C LYS A 123 -14.13 -12.28 9.48
N LEU A 124 -15.17 -11.85 8.76
CA LEU A 124 -16.39 -11.33 9.38
C LEU A 124 -17.15 -12.40 10.16
N ASN A 125 -17.33 -13.58 9.57
CA ASN A 125 -17.99 -14.69 10.24
C ASN A 125 -17.26 -15.08 11.53
N ALA A 126 -15.93 -15.21 11.48
CA ALA A 126 -15.12 -15.48 12.66
C ALA A 126 -15.29 -14.42 13.77
N MET A 127 -15.49 -13.15 13.42
CA MET A 127 -15.79 -12.10 14.41
C MET A 127 -17.17 -12.26 15.03
N VAL A 128 -18.18 -12.59 14.22
CA VAL A 128 -19.56 -12.81 14.69
C VAL A 128 -19.63 -14.01 15.62
N ASP A 129 -18.92 -15.10 15.29
CA ASP A 129 -18.89 -16.33 16.10
C ASP A 129 -18.27 -16.13 17.48
N THR A 130 -17.47 -15.06 17.68
CA THR A 130 -16.85 -14.75 18.98
C THR A 130 -17.72 -13.91 19.90
N LEU A 131 -18.87 -13.42 19.45
CA LEU A 131 -19.78 -12.60 20.26
C LEU A 131 -20.61 -13.49 21.18
N ASN A 132 -20.61 -13.20 22.48
CA ASN A 132 -21.25 -14.03 23.50
C ASN A 132 -22.25 -13.27 24.38
N SER A 133 -22.38 -11.94 24.23
CA SER A 133 -23.35 -11.11 24.96
C SER A 133 -24.20 -10.24 24.04
N GLU A 134 -25.41 -9.91 24.50
CA GLU A 134 -26.35 -9.04 23.77
C GLU A 134 -25.78 -7.64 23.56
N GLU A 135 -25.04 -7.13 24.54
CA GLU A 135 -24.35 -5.84 24.44
C GLU A 135 -23.27 -5.85 23.35
N GLU A 136 -22.53 -6.95 23.20
CA GLU A 136 -21.51 -7.13 22.15
C GLU A 136 -22.16 -7.19 20.76
N ILE A 137 -23.27 -7.90 20.62
CA ILE A 137 -24.06 -7.98 19.39
C ILE A 137 -24.58 -6.60 19.01
N GLN A 138 -25.16 -5.87 19.96
CA GLN A 138 -25.69 -4.53 19.72
C GLN A 138 -24.59 -3.53 19.32
N ALA A 139 -23.42 -3.60 19.98
CA ALA A 139 -22.26 -2.81 19.63
C ALA A 139 -21.77 -3.14 18.20
N PHE A 140 -21.71 -4.42 17.85
CA PHE A 140 -21.32 -4.86 16.50
C PHE A 140 -22.28 -4.31 15.44
N VAL A 141 -23.59 -4.48 15.62
CA VAL A 141 -24.63 -3.97 14.71
C VAL A 141 -24.49 -2.44 14.53
N LYS A 142 -24.30 -1.70 15.62
CA LYS A 142 -24.15 -0.24 15.58
C LYS A 142 -22.91 0.19 14.78
N ASN A 143 -21.78 -0.50 14.95
CA ASN A 143 -20.57 -0.21 14.19
C ASN A 143 -20.75 -0.51 12.68
N PHE A 144 -21.43 -1.61 12.36
CA PHE A 144 -21.65 -2.03 10.96
C PHE A 144 -22.71 -1.22 10.21
N ALA A 145 -23.61 -0.52 10.92
CA ALA A 145 -24.65 0.30 10.30
C ALA A 145 -24.08 1.37 9.33
N SER A 146 -22.87 1.86 9.59
CA SER A 146 -22.20 2.88 8.76
C SER A 146 -21.60 2.34 7.45
N VAL A 147 -21.41 1.03 7.33
CA VAL A 147 -20.70 0.40 6.20
C VAL A 147 -21.50 0.53 4.91
N LYS A 148 -22.81 0.26 4.95
CA LYS A 148 -23.68 0.30 3.77
C LYS A 148 -23.74 1.71 3.14
N PRO A 149 -24.06 2.77 3.89
CA PRO A 149 -24.06 4.13 3.34
C PRO A 149 -22.71 4.54 2.73
N THR A 150 -21.60 4.13 3.35
CA THR A 150 -20.25 4.42 2.86
C THR A 150 -19.99 3.75 1.51
N ILE A 151 -20.36 2.47 1.36
CA ILE A 151 -20.23 1.74 0.09
C ILE A 151 -21.14 2.36 -0.98
N ASP A 152 -22.39 2.68 -0.64
CA ASP A 152 -23.35 3.27 -1.58
C ASP A 152 -22.83 4.62 -2.11
N ALA A 153 -22.24 5.46 -1.24
CA ALA A 153 -21.62 6.73 -1.64
C ALA A 153 -20.41 6.54 -2.59
N ILE A 154 -19.55 5.54 -2.33
CA ILE A 154 -18.43 5.20 -3.22
C ILE A 154 -18.94 4.75 -4.59
N CYS A 155 -19.97 3.92 -4.62
CA CYS A 155 -20.58 3.45 -5.86
C CYS A 155 -21.19 4.60 -6.67
N LEU A 156 -21.90 5.53 -6.01
CA LEU A 156 -22.48 6.71 -6.64
C LEU A 156 -21.41 7.62 -7.26
N HIS A 157 -20.36 7.94 -6.51
CA HIS A 157 -19.26 8.76 -7.01
C HIS A 157 -18.58 8.15 -8.25
N ASN A 158 -18.48 6.82 -8.30
CA ASN A 158 -17.88 6.13 -9.45
C ASN A 158 -18.83 6.04 -10.66
N ALA A 159 -20.14 6.13 -10.45
CA ALA A 159 -21.15 6.13 -11.51
C ALA A 159 -21.35 7.52 -12.15
N GLU A 160 -21.14 8.60 -11.39
CA GLU A 160 -21.41 10.00 -11.79
C GLU A 160 -20.15 10.80 -12.15
N ILE A 161 -19.15 10.20 -12.83
CA ILE A 161 -18.11 11.00 -13.51
C ILE A 161 -18.52 11.15 -14.98
N PRO A 162 -19.35 12.16 -15.35
CA PRO A 162 -19.35 12.62 -16.73
C PRO A 162 -17.92 12.98 -17.13
N PRO A 163 -17.47 12.64 -18.35
CA PRO A 163 -16.24 13.22 -18.86
C PRO A 163 -16.36 14.74 -18.73
N LEU A 164 -15.37 15.36 -18.07
CA LEU A 164 -15.30 16.82 -17.95
C LEU A 164 -15.54 17.41 -19.35
N PRO A 165 -16.49 18.34 -19.52
CA PRO A 165 -16.71 18.96 -20.81
C PRO A 165 -15.41 19.67 -21.20
N HIS A 166 -14.68 19.06 -22.13
CA HIS A 166 -13.54 19.68 -22.75
C HIS A 166 -14.08 20.85 -23.55
N ASN A 167 -13.52 22.03 -23.30
CA ASN A 167 -13.83 23.29 -23.96
C ASN A 167 -15.02 24.08 -23.38
N LYS A 168 -14.75 24.84 -22.31
CA LYS A 168 -15.37 26.15 -22.13
C LYS A 168 -14.25 27.16 -22.28
N GLU A 169 -14.40 28.03 -23.27
CA GLU A 169 -13.53 29.18 -23.50
C GLU A 169 -13.16 29.81 -22.16
N ILE A 170 -11.87 30.04 -21.93
CA ILE A 170 -11.36 30.70 -20.73
C ILE A 170 -11.85 32.14 -20.78
N ILE A 171 -13.07 32.38 -20.30
CA ILE A 171 -13.59 33.72 -20.09
C ILE A 171 -12.85 34.25 -18.85
N PRO A 172 -12.06 35.33 -18.98
CA PRO A 172 -11.41 35.92 -17.83
C PRO A 172 -12.46 36.28 -16.76
N VAL A 173 -12.29 35.75 -15.54
CA VAL A 173 -13.21 35.89 -14.40
C VAL A 173 -13.58 37.36 -14.11
N ASN A 174 -12.69 38.26 -14.47
CA ASN A 174 -12.77 39.70 -14.31
C ASN A 174 -13.74 40.41 -15.28
N LYS A 175 -14.35 39.73 -16.26
CA LYS A 175 -15.30 40.38 -17.21
C LYS A 175 -16.62 40.85 -16.58
N LYS A 176 -16.99 40.39 -15.37
CA LYS A 176 -18.22 40.82 -14.67
C LYS A 176 -17.96 41.69 -13.44
N ILE A 177 -16.72 42.12 -13.19
CA ILE A 177 -16.40 42.98 -12.06
C ILE A 177 -16.73 44.43 -12.44
N ILE A 178 -17.75 44.99 -11.78
CA ILE A 178 -18.11 46.41 -11.95
C ILE A 178 -16.97 47.25 -11.34
N PRO A 179 -16.37 48.18 -12.10
CA PRO A 179 -15.31 49.02 -11.58
C PRO A 179 -15.83 49.95 -10.49
N GLN A 180 -15.13 50.02 -9.37
CA GLN A 180 -15.49 50.88 -8.25
C GLN A 180 -15.41 52.36 -8.65
N ARG A 181 -16.44 53.13 -8.29
CA ARG A 181 -16.54 54.56 -8.63
C ARG A 181 -15.38 55.32 -7.98
N ARG A 182 -14.52 55.94 -8.78
CA ARG A 182 -13.42 56.78 -8.27
C ARG A 182 -13.98 58.15 -7.87
N LEU A 183 -13.74 58.57 -6.63
CA LEU A 183 -14.17 59.88 -6.12
C LEU A 183 -13.30 61.04 -6.65
N PHE A 184 -12.04 60.79 -7.02
CA PHE A 184 -11.13 61.82 -7.57
C PHE A 184 -10.25 61.26 -8.68
N SER A 185 -9.98 62.08 -9.71
CA SER A 185 -9.04 61.74 -10.78
C SER A 185 -7.60 61.87 -10.28
N THR A 186 -6.86 60.76 -10.25
CA THR A 186 -5.44 60.74 -9.86
C THR A 186 -4.48 60.94 -11.04
N LYS A 187 -5.00 61.19 -12.26
CA LYS A 187 -4.17 61.34 -13.45
C LYS A 187 -3.52 62.75 -13.45
N LYS A 188 -2.21 62.83 -13.22
CA LYS A 188 -1.42 64.05 -13.45
C LYS A 188 -1.59 64.46 -14.91
N LYS A 189 -2.01 65.70 -15.16
CA LYS A 189 -2.04 66.30 -16.50
C LYS A 189 -0.60 66.47 -16.97
N THR A 190 -0.16 65.67 -17.93
CA THR A 190 1.07 65.91 -18.66
C THR A 190 0.85 67.09 -19.60
N SER A 191 1.52 68.22 -19.34
CA SER A 191 1.62 69.31 -20.31
C SER A 191 2.47 68.81 -21.47
N ASN A 192 1.89 68.69 -22.66
CA ASN A 192 2.66 68.41 -23.87
C ASN A 192 3.52 69.64 -24.19
N ALA A 193 4.78 69.62 -23.76
CA ALA A 193 5.80 70.48 -24.34
C ALA A 193 6.13 69.89 -25.73
N ALA A 194 5.71 70.59 -26.77
CA ALA A 194 6.09 70.30 -28.14
C ALA A 194 7.61 70.35 -28.28
N TRP A 195 8.22 69.28 -28.74
CA TRP A 195 9.59 69.30 -29.24
C TRP A 195 9.52 69.56 -30.76
N ARG A 196 10.06 70.70 -31.17
CA ARG A 196 10.54 70.97 -32.53
C ARG A 196 11.99 70.53 -32.61
#